data_AF-A0A6P3HNL7-F1
#
_entry.id   AF-A0A6P3HNL7-F1
#
_cell.length_a   1.000
_cell.length_b   1.000
_cell.length_c   1.000
_cell.angle_alpha   90.00
_cell.angle_beta   90.00
_cell.angle_gamma   90.00
#
_symmetry.space_group_name_H-M   'P 1'
#
loop_
_entity.id
_entity.type
_entity.pdbx_description
1 polymer ?
#
loop_
_entity_poly.entity_id
_entity_poly.type
_entity_poly.pdbx_seq_one_letter_code
_entity_poly.pdbx_strand_id
1 'polypeptide(L)'
;MPMYQEASDPSLQALESHQDDILKRLYELKAAVDGLSKMIQTPDADLDVTNIIQADEPAALSTSTVDLNAMLGQDHGALKDIVINANPASPPLSLLVLHRLLCDHYKVLSSVHTHSAVRSVPANLLQCFGEQTRQQPRHEYQLGFTLIWKDVPKTQMKFSVQTMCPIEGEGNIARFLFSLFGQKQDAVNLTLIDSWVDIAIFQLKEGSSKEKAAVFRSMNSALGKTPWLVGDELTVADVVLWSVLRQTGGCGGMAPANVQKWMQACENLAPFHTALKLLQ
;
A
#
# COMPACT_ATOMS: atom_id res chain seq x y z
N MET A 1 -19.80 -51.44 64.36
CA MET A 1 -18.78 -51.09 63.35
C MET A 1 -19.30 -49.88 62.58
N PRO A 2 -18.59 -48.74 62.59
CA PRO A 2 -19.06 -47.53 61.92
C PRO A 2 -18.81 -47.61 60.40
N MET A 3 -19.76 -47.07 59.63
CA MET A 3 -19.67 -46.89 58.17
C MET A 3 -18.76 -45.69 57.86
N TYR A 4 -17.74 -45.89 57.02
CA TYR A 4 -16.97 -44.79 56.44
C TYR A 4 -17.73 -44.27 55.21
N GLN A 5 -18.27 -43.05 55.31
CA GLN A 5 -18.74 -42.27 54.17
C GLN A 5 -17.51 -41.72 53.42
N GLU A 6 -17.33 -42.13 52.17
CA GLU A 6 -16.39 -41.49 51.24
C GLU A 6 -16.88 -40.07 50.95
N ALA A 7 -16.25 -39.08 51.56
CA ALA A 7 -16.43 -37.68 51.20
C ALA A 7 -15.71 -37.43 49.86
N SER A 8 -16.47 -37.20 48.80
CA SER A 8 -15.99 -36.82 47.47
C SER A 8 -15.21 -35.50 47.56
N ASP A 9 -13.94 -35.52 47.16
CA ASP A 9 -13.03 -34.37 47.23
C ASP A 9 -13.51 -33.24 46.28
N PRO A 10 -13.84 -32.05 46.80
CA PRO A 10 -14.37 -30.94 46.00
C PRO A 10 -13.37 -30.43 44.95
N SER A 11 -12.07 -30.67 45.15
CA SER A 11 -11.05 -30.34 44.15
C SER A 11 -11.12 -31.25 42.92
N LEU A 12 -11.54 -32.51 43.11
CA LEU A 12 -11.69 -33.50 42.04
C LEU A 12 -12.93 -33.19 41.19
N GLN A 13 -14.03 -32.81 41.82
CA GLN A 13 -15.25 -32.37 41.11
C GLN A 13 -15.04 -31.08 40.30
N ALA A 14 -14.26 -30.13 40.84
CA ALA A 14 -13.91 -28.91 40.10
C ALA A 14 -13.04 -29.23 38.86
N LEU A 15 -12.15 -30.21 38.98
CA LEU A 15 -11.30 -30.65 37.86
C LEU A 15 -12.11 -31.37 36.79
N GLU A 16 -13.04 -32.26 37.17
CA GLU A 16 -13.96 -32.93 36.24
C GLU A 16 -14.82 -31.93 35.48
N SER A 17 -15.42 -30.96 36.20
CA SER A 17 -16.21 -29.90 35.56
C SER A 17 -15.39 -29.06 34.58
N HIS A 18 -14.12 -28.78 34.88
CA HIS A 18 -13.25 -28.04 33.97
C HIS A 18 -12.87 -28.86 32.74
N GLN A 19 -12.66 -30.18 32.89
CA GLN A 19 -12.37 -31.08 31.77
C GLN A 19 -13.57 -31.20 30.82
N ASP A 20 -14.78 -31.29 31.35
CA ASP A 20 -16.02 -31.32 30.56
C ASP A 20 -16.22 -30.04 29.74
N ASP A 21 -15.92 -28.88 30.34
CA ASP A 21 -16.01 -27.58 29.66
C ASP A 21 -14.98 -27.46 28.52
N ILE A 22 -13.77 -27.98 28.72
CA ILE A 22 -12.74 -28.03 27.67
C ILE A 22 -13.20 -28.93 26.52
N LEU A 23 -13.73 -30.12 26.81
CA LEU A 23 -14.22 -31.05 25.80
C LEU A 23 -15.34 -30.43 24.98
N LYS A 24 -16.29 -29.73 25.63
CA LYS A 24 -17.38 -29.03 24.94
C LYS A 24 -16.83 -27.97 23.97
N ARG A 25 -15.88 -27.15 24.40
CA ARG A 25 -15.24 -26.14 23.53
C ARG A 25 -14.51 -26.77 22.36
N LEU A 26 -13.85 -27.91 22.55
CA LEU A 26 -13.17 -28.63 21.47
C LEU A 26 -14.16 -29.17 20.42
N TYR A 27 -15.33 -29.66 20.85
CA TYR A 27 -16.38 -30.10 19.92
C TYR A 27 -16.96 -28.94 19.12
N GLU A 28 -17.22 -27.80 19.76
CA GLU A 28 -17.69 -26.58 19.08
C GLU A 28 -16.67 -26.07 18.06
N LEU A 29 -15.39 -26.06 18.41
CA LEU A 29 -14.31 -25.65 17.51
C LEU A 29 -14.18 -26.59 16.32
N LYS A 30 -14.27 -27.90 16.54
CA LYS A 30 -14.26 -28.90 15.46
C LYS A 30 -15.41 -28.68 14.49
N ALA A 31 -16.63 -28.45 14.99
CA ALA A 31 -17.79 -28.18 14.15
C ALA A 31 -17.61 -26.92 13.30
N ALA A 32 -17.00 -25.87 13.85
CA ALA A 32 -16.69 -24.64 13.11
C ALA A 32 -15.66 -24.88 11.99
N VAL A 33 -14.60 -25.65 12.28
CA VAL A 33 -13.57 -26.00 11.28
C VAL A 33 -14.15 -26.87 10.16
N ASP A 34 -14.98 -27.87 10.49
CA ASP A 34 -15.63 -28.73 9.51
C ASP A 34 -16.60 -27.94 8.62
N GLY A 35 -17.31 -26.95 9.19
CA GLY A 35 -18.16 -26.02 8.44
C GLY A 35 -17.37 -25.16 7.45
N LEU A 36 -16.23 -24.63 7.87
CA LEU A 36 -15.35 -23.81 7.03
C LEU A 36 -14.70 -24.64 5.91
N SER A 37 -14.30 -25.88 6.20
CA SER A 37 -13.73 -26.80 5.21
C SER A 37 -14.70 -27.13 4.08
N LYS A 38 -16.00 -27.29 4.40
CA LYS A 38 -17.05 -27.49 3.39
C LYS A 38 -17.30 -26.26 2.53
N MET A 39 -17.10 -25.05 3.07
CA MET A 39 -17.26 -23.80 2.33
C MET A 39 -16.13 -23.58 1.31
N ILE A 40 -14.94 -24.12 1.57
CA ILE A 40 -13.78 -24.01 0.65
C ILE A 40 -13.86 -25.04 -0.49
N GLN A 41 -14.62 -26.12 -0.32
CA GLN A 41 -14.69 -27.23 -1.28
C GLN A 41 -15.86 -27.17 -2.28
N THR A 42 -16.60 -26.06 -2.40
CA THR A 42 -17.58 -25.93 -3.50
C THR A 42 -16.86 -25.74 -4.83
N PRO A 43 -16.95 -26.67 -5.79
CA PRO A 43 -16.35 -26.52 -7.11
C PRO A 43 -17.42 -25.94 -8.06
N ASP A 44 -17.19 -24.72 -8.57
CA ASP A 44 -17.85 -24.29 -9.80
C ASP A 44 -17.12 -23.09 -10.42
N ALA A 45 -16.39 -23.37 -11.51
CA ALA A 45 -16.54 -22.71 -12.81
C ALA A 45 -15.35 -23.10 -13.70
N ASP A 46 -15.62 -23.96 -14.69
CA ASP A 46 -14.75 -24.20 -15.85
C ASP A 46 -14.36 -22.85 -16.49
N LEU A 47 -13.05 -22.62 -16.64
CA LEU A 47 -12.50 -21.51 -17.41
C LEU A 47 -11.72 -22.10 -18.59
N ASP A 48 -12.36 -22.03 -19.76
CA ASP A 48 -11.85 -22.45 -21.05
C ASP A 48 -10.46 -21.84 -21.32
N VAL A 49 -9.46 -22.72 -21.44
CA VAL A 49 -8.09 -22.39 -21.82
C VAL A 49 -8.03 -22.39 -23.34
N THR A 50 -8.34 -21.27 -23.99
CA THR A 50 -7.81 -20.98 -25.34
C THR A 50 -7.79 -19.47 -25.61
N ASN A 51 -6.72 -19.03 -26.26
CA ASN A 51 -6.46 -17.70 -26.83
C ASN A 51 -5.80 -16.66 -25.94
N ILE A 52 -4.49 -16.75 -25.75
CA ILE A 52 -3.63 -15.55 -25.78
C ILE A 52 -2.30 -15.91 -26.46
N ILE A 53 -2.27 -15.79 -27.79
CA ILE A 53 -1.05 -15.42 -28.52
C ILE A 53 -1.42 -14.17 -29.29
N GLN A 54 -0.91 -13.01 -28.87
CA GLN A 54 -0.61 -11.89 -29.74
C GLN A 54 0.33 -10.93 -29.02
N ALA A 55 1.52 -10.76 -29.61
CA ALA A 55 2.45 -9.67 -29.35
C ALA A 55 1.98 -8.42 -30.14
N ASP A 56 2.10 -7.21 -29.59
CA ASP A 56 3.15 -6.23 -29.93
C ASP A 56 2.91 -4.81 -29.32
N GLU A 57 4.02 -4.10 -29.12
CA GLU A 57 4.25 -2.63 -29.03
C GLU A 57 3.90 -1.78 -27.76
N PRO A 58 4.72 -0.73 -27.46
CA PRO A 58 4.80 -0.08 -26.14
C PRO A 58 3.89 1.15 -26.02
N ALA A 59 3.02 1.17 -25.01
CA ALA A 59 2.25 2.36 -24.64
C ALA A 59 1.92 2.37 -23.15
N ALA A 60 1.81 3.60 -22.61
CA ALA A 60 1.50 3.95 -21.23
C ALA A 60 0.51 3.01 -20.53
N LEU A 61 0.75 2.74 -19.22
CA LEU A 61 -0.14 2.06 -18.24
C LEU A 61 -1.42 1.55 -18.91
N SER A 62 -1.29 0.37 -19.52
CA SER A 62 -2.31 -0.18 -20.41
C SER A 62 -3.66 -0.30 -19.71
N THR A 63 -4.70 0.15 -20.40
CA THR A 63 -6.08 0.40 -19.93
C THR A 63 -6.90 -0.86 -19.66
N SER A 64 -6.31 -1.92 -19.12
CA SER A 64 -7.10 -2.98 -18.49
C SER A 64 -7.38 -2.56 -17.05
N THR A 65 -8.39 -1.73 -16.83
CA THR A 65 -8.82 -1.38 -15.46
C THR A 65 -9.32 -2.63 -14.77
N VAL A 66 -8.46 -3.25 -13.96
CA VAL A 66 -8.87 -4.30 -13.05
C VAL A 66 -9.92 -3.71 -12.12
N ASP A 67 -11.04 -4.41 -11.95
CA ASP A 67 -12.12 -3.95 -11.09
C ASP A 67 -11.58 -3.78 -9.66
N LEU A 68 -11.73 -2.58 -9.09
CA LEU A 68 -11.40 -2.28 -7.69
C LEU A 68 -12.12 -3.25 -6.72
N ASN A 69 -13.26 -3.81 -7.12
CA ASN A 69 -13.96 -4.84 -6.35
C ASN A 69 -13.30 -6.22 -6.45
N ALA A 70 -12.64 -6.54 -7.56
CA ALA A 70 -11.81 -7.74 -7.66
C ALA A 70 -10.53 -7.61 -6.82
N MET A 71 -9.93 -6.42 -6.74
CA MET A 71 -8.69 -6.19 -5.97
C MET A 71 -8.92 -6.11 -4.45
N LEU A 72 -9.99 -5.42 -4.02
CA LEU A 72 -10.23 -5.13 -2.60
C LEU A 72 -11.36 -5.99 -2.00
N GLY A 73 -11.95 -6.89 -2.78
CA GLY A 73 -13.13 -7.65 -2.39
C GLY A 73 -14.46 -6.90 -2.64
N GLN A 74 -15.55 -7.67 -2.61
CA GLN A 74 -16.92 -7.17 -2.77
C GLN A 74 -17.44 -6.53 -1.48
N ASP A 75 -17.14 -5.24 -1.29
CA ASP A 75 -17.85 -4.42 -0.31
C ASP A 75 -19.08 -3.81 -0.99
N HIS A 76 -20.27 -4.13 -0.48
CA HIS A 76 -21.57 -3.80 -1.08
C HIS A 76 -21.85 -2.28 -1.01
N GLY A 77 -21.23 -1.49 -1.89
CA GLY A 77 -21.58 -0.08 -2.14
C GLY A 77 -21.03 0.94 -1.13
N ALA A 78 -20.15 0.56 -0.22
CA ALA A 78 -19.45 1.51 0.65
C ALA A 78 -18.23 2.11 -0.08
N LEU A 79 -18.06 3.44 0.01
CA LEU A 79 -16.86 4.11 -0.50
C LEU A 79 -15.62 3.52 0.18
N LYS A 80 -14.63 3.13 -0.62
CA LYS A 80 -13.36 2.59 -0.12
C LYS A 80 -12.49 3.74 0.37
N ASP A 81 -12.56 4.03 1.67
CA ASP A 81 -11.89 5.16 2.31
C ASP A 81 -10.45 4.81 2.74
N ILE A 82 -9.50 5.54 2.17
CA ILE A 82 -8.08 5.55 2.52
C ILE A 82 -7.82 6.79 3.38
N VAL A 83 -7.33 6.59 4.60
CA VAL A 83 -6.94 7.66 5.52
C VAL A 83 -5.45 7.56 5.82
N ILE A 84 -4.69 8.59 5.46
CA ILE A 84 -3.24 8.65 5.67
C ILE A 84 -2.93 9.74 6.70
N ASN A 85 -2.20 9.37 7.74
CA ASN A 85 -1.61 10.31 8.70
C ASN A 85 -0.14 10.51 8.34
N ALA A 86 0.26 11.76 8.12
CA ALA A 86 1.62 12.10 7.73
C ALA A 86 2.13 13.32 8.50
N ASN A 87 3.44 13.35 8.76
CA ASN A 87 4.06 14.48 9.43
C ASN A 87 4.36 15.60 8.41
N PRO A 88 3.89 16.84 8.63
CA PRO A 88 4.19 17.95 7.71
C PRO A 88 5.67 18.35 7.68
N ALA A 89 6.46 17.96 8.69
CA ALA A 89 7.92 18.16 8.67
C ALA A 89 8.64 17.22 7.70
N SER A 90 8.00 16.11 7.32
CA SER A 90 8.52 15.11 6.38
C SER A 90 7.40 14.64 5.44
N PRO A 91 6.88 15.53 4.58
CA PRO A 91 5.71 15.24 3.75
C PRO A 91 6.03 14.08 2.79
N PRO A 92 5.16 13.05 2.63
CA PRO A 92 5.49 11.86 1.86
C PRO A 92 5.27 12.10 0.35
N LEU A 93 6.30 12.55 -0.37
CA LEU A 93 6.20 12.90 -1.79
C LEU A 93 5.69 11.72 -2.64
N SER A 94 6.14 10.49 -2.35
CA SER A 94 5.72 9.31 -3.12
C SER A 94 4.20 9.11 -3.07
N LEU A 95 3.58 9.37 -1.92
CA LEU A 95 2.13 9.23 -1.75
C LEU A 95 1.37 10.37 -2.43
N LEU A 96 1.96 11.57 -2.53
CA LEU A 96 1.37 12.68 -3.30
C LEU A 96 1.41 12.40 -4.81
N VAL A 97 2.49 11.78 -5.32
CA VAL A 97 2.57 11.32 -6.71
C VAL A 97 1.53 10.22 -6.97
N LEU A 98 1.43 9.22 -6.08
CA LEU A 98 0.45 8.14 -6.20
C LEU A 98 -0.98 8.63 -6.12
N HIS A 99 -1.27 9.62 -5.28
CA HIS A 99 -2.58 10.26 -5.26
C HIS A 99 -2.97 10.82 -6.63
N ARG A 100 -2.06 11.51 -7.31
CA ARG A 100 -2.31 12.05 -8.65
C ARG A 100 -2.51 10.95 -9.68
N LEU A 101 -1.68 9.91 -9.65
CA LEU A 101 -1.88 8.72 -10.49
C LEU A 101 -3.27 8.10 -10.24
N LEU A 102 -3.69 7.95 -8.98
CA LEU A 102 -5.02 7.43 -8.67
C LEU A 102 -6.15 8.33 -9.21
N CYS A 103 -5.97 9.65 -9.20
CA CYS A 103 -6.95 10.59 -9.77
C CYS A 103 -7.06 10.48 -11.30
N ASP A 104 -6.00 10.07 -11.99
CA ASP A 104 -6.02 9.86 -13.44
C ASP A 104 -6.79 8.58 -13.82
N HIS A 105 -6.86 7.60 -12.92
CA HIS A 105 -7.50 6.29 -13.17
C HIS A 105 -8.86 6.12 -12.49
N TYR A 106 -9.14 6.83 -11.41
CA TYR A 106 -10.35 6.69 -10.60
C TYR A 106 -10.97 8.03 -10.24
N LYS A 107 -12.28 8.02 -9.98
CA LYS A 107 -12.97 9.15 -9.33
C LYS A 107 -12.61 9.17 -7.85
N VAL A 108 -11.63 9.99 -7.47
CA VAL A 108 -11.12 10.10 -6.09
C VAL A 108 -11.69 11.32 -5.37
N LEU A 109 -12.42 11.10 -4.27
CA LEU A 109 -12.82 12.17 -3.34
C LEU A 109 -11.66 12.47 -2.40
N SER A 110 -11.00 13.59 -2.61
CA SER A 110 -9.78 13.95 -1.88
C SER A 110 -10.09 14.93 -0.74
N SER A 111 -9.40 14.82 0.39
CA SER A 111 -9.54 15.77 1.49
C SER A 111 -8.25 15.89 2.29
N VAL A 112 -8.01 17.08 2.82
CA VAL A 112 -6.84 17.41 3.65
C VAL A 112 -7.34 17.97 4.98
N HIS A 113 -6.82 17.42 6.08
CA HIS A 113 -7.12 17.86 7.44
C HIS A 113 -5.83 18.08 8.22
N THR A 114 -5.92 18.86 9.29
CA THR A 114 -4.83 19.07 10.24
C THR A 114 -5.28 18.58 11.61
N HIS A 115 -4.50 17.67 12.19
CA HIS A 115 -4.73 17.18 13.55
C HIS A 115 -4.26 18.21 14.58
N SER A 116 -4.94 18.28 15.73
CA SER A 116 -4.65 19.24 16.81
C SER A 116 -3.22 19.19 17.37
N ALA A 117 -2.54 18.07 17.20
CA ALA A 117 -1.13 17.89 17.60
C ALA A 117 -0.15 18.76 16.77
N VAL A 118 -0.56 19.22 15.59
CA VAL A 118 0.26 20.05 14.71
C VAL A 118 -0.19 21.51 14.82
N ARG A 119 0.73 22.40 15.18
CA ARG A 119 0.43 23.83 15.40
C ARG A 119 0.26 24.62 14.10
N SER A 120 1.05 24.32 13.09
CA SER A 120 1.05 25.03 11.81
C SER A 120 1.45 24.08 10.69
N VAL A 121 0.76 24.20 9.56
CA VAL A 121 1.04 23.45 8.33
C VAL A 121 1.20 24.48 7.20
N PRO A 122 2.27 24.41 6.39
CA PRO A 122 2.45 25.27 5.22
C PRO A 122 1.24 25.26 4.27
N ALA A 123 0.92 26.40 3.65
CA ALA A 123 -0.28 26.56 2.82
C ALA A 123 -0.30 25.62 1.59
N ASN A 124 0.87 25.42 0.96
CA ASN A 124 1.07 24.45 -0.12
C ASN A 124 0.71 23.02 0.29
N LEU A 125 1.01 22.62 1.53
CA LEU A 125 0.64 21.30 2.06
C LEU A 125 -0.84 21.21 2.44
N LEU A 126 -1.46 22.30 2.90
CA LEU A 126 -2.91 22.35 3.13
C LEU A 126 -3.71 22.23 1.82
N GLN A 127 -3.16 22.74 0.72
CA GLN A 127 -3.77 22.75 -0.60
C GLN A 127 -3.17 21.70 -1.55
N CYS A 128 -2.50 20.66 -1.02
CA CYS A 128 -1.77 19.69 -1.85
C CYS A 128 -2.67 18.92 -2.85
N PHE A 129 -3.97 18.80 -2.56
CA PHE A 129 -4.96 18.22 -3.48
C PHE A 129 -5.75 19.25 -4.31
N GLY A 130 -5.40 20.54 -4.23
CA GLY A 130 -6.10 21.63 -4.90
C GLY A 130 -7.43 22.01 -4.22
N GLU A 131 -8.19 22.90 -4.87
CA GLU A 131 -9.51 23.31 -4.40
C GLU A 131 -10.52 22.16 -4.50
N GLN A 132 -10.98 21.68 -3.36
CA GLN A 132 -12.03 20.66 -3.28
C GLN A 132 -13.38 21.28 -3.62
N THR A 133 -13.74 21.34 -4.91
CA THR A 133 -15.13 21.58 -5.28
C THR A 133 -15.89 20.25 -5.13
N ARG A 134 -16.72 20.14 -4.09
CA ARG A 134 -17.69 19.06 -3.93
C ARG A 134 -18.78 19.20 -5.01
N GLN A 135 -18.44 18.85 -6.25
CA GLN A 135 -19.37 18.97 -7.38
C GLN A 135 -20.33 17.79 -7.47
N GLN A 136 -19.94 16.63 -6.91
CA GLN A 136 -20.68 15.37 -7.04
C GLN A 136 -21.00 14.77 -5.66
N PRO A 137 -22.10 14.01 -5.53
CA PRO A 137 -22.44 13.31 -4.30
C PRO A 137 -21.43 12.19 -4.00
N ARG A 138 -21.20 11.91 -2.70
CA ARG A 138 -20.15 10.99 -2.22
C ARG A 138 -20.19 9.59 -2.86
N HIS A 139 -21.38 9.09 -3.20
CA HIS A 139 -21.56 7.75 -3.76
C HIS A 139 -21.11 7.61 -5.23
N GLU A 140 -20.83 8.72 -5.93
CA GLU A 140 -20.30 8.68 -7.30
C GLU A 140 -18.78 8.51 -7.36
N TYR A 141 -18.10 8.68 -6.23
CA TYR A 141 -16.66 8.47 -6.12
C TYR A 141 -16.36 6.99 -5.89
N GLN A 142 -15.23 6.53 -6.43
CA GLN A 142 -14.76 5.15 -6.29
C GLN A 142 -13.85 4.99 -5.08
N LEU A 143 -13.06 6.02 -4.78
CA LEU A 143 -12.10 6.05 -3.67
C LEU A 143 -12.28 7.32 -2.85
N GLY A 144 -12.23 7.19 -1.54
CA GLY A 144 -12.02 8.32 -0.63
C GLY A 144 -10.55 8.39 -0.26
N PHE A 145 -9.91 9.56 -0.43
CA PHE A 145 -8.51 9.77 -0.09
C PHE A 145 -8.37 10.94 0.88
N THR A 146 -8.11 10.62 2.14
CA THR A 146 -8.02 11.59 3.22
C THR A 146 -6.60 11.68 3.74
N LEU A 147 -5.97 12.84 3.59
CA LEU A 147 -4.67 13.14 4.18
C LEU A 147 -4.84 13.95 5.46
N ILE A 148 -4.27 13.48 6.56
CA ILE A 148 -4.29 14.15 7.85
C ILE A 148 -2.84 14.51 8.22
N TRP A 149 -2.55 15.80 8.23
CA TRP A 149 -1.30 16.31 8.77
C TRP A 149 -1.32 16.13 10.30
N LYS A 150 -0.47 15.23 10.79
CA LYS A 150 -0.41 14.82 12.19
C LYS A 150 1.05 14.63 12.60
N ASP A 151 1.38 14.96 13.84
CA ASP A 151 2.69 14.67 14.40
C ASP A 151 2.79 13.17 14.69
N VAL A 152 3.28 12.42 13.70
CA VAL A 152 3.53 10.97 13.75
C VAL A 152 4.99 10.69 13.44
N PRO A 153 5.61 9.69 14.09
CA PRO A 153 7.02 9.34 13.83
C PRO A 153 7.21 8.63 12.48
N LYS A 154 6.18 7.91 12.01
CA LYS A 154 6.13 7.25 10.70
C LYS A 154 4.80 7.56 10.05
N THR A 155 4.78 7.68 8.72
CA THR A 155 3.54 7.76 7.96
C THR A 155 2.70 6.50 8.18
N GLN A 156 1.40 6.68 8.43
CA GLN A 156 0.48 5.58 8.71
C GLN A 156 -0.75 5.67 7.83
N MET A 157 -1.24 4.54 7.32
CA MET A 157 -2.50 4.44 6.60
C MET A 157 -3.49 3.58 7.36
N LYS A 158 -4.77 3.96 7.31
CA LYS A 158 -5.91 3.12 7.66
C LYS A 158 -6.79 2.99 6.43
N PHE A 159 -7.18 1.77 6.11
CA PHE A 159 -8.15 1.47 5.07
C PHE A 159 -9.41 0.92 5.73
N SER A 160 -10.59 1.43 5.35
CA SER A 160 -11.89 0.99 5.91
C SER A 160 -11.87 0.91 7.44
N VAL A 161 -11.83 2.08 8.09
CA VAL A 161 -11.45 2.38 9.50
C VAL A 161 -12.00 1.45 10.60
N GLN A 162 -13.01 0.62 10.32
CA GLN A 162 -13.64 -0.27 11.29
C GLN A 162 -12.94 -1.63 11.48
N THR A 163 -12.09 -2.10 10.54
CA THR A 163 -11.66 -3.52 10.54
C THR A 163 -10.16 -3.79 10.38
N MET A 164 -9.32 -2.77 10.13
CA MET A 164 -7.91 -3.01 9.80
C MET A 164 -6.90 -2.46 10.83
N CYS A 165 -5.80 -3.21 11.04
CA CYS A 165 -4.60 -2.72 11.69
C CYS A 165 -3.96 -1.59 10.83
N PRO A 166 -3.47 -0.48 11.43
CA PRO A 166 -2.79 0.57 10.67
C PRO A 166 -1.56 0.02 9.93
N ILE A 167 -1.43 0.38 8.65
CA ILE A 167 -0.23 0.10 7.86
C ILE A 167 0.77 1.22 8.10
N GLU A 168 1.96 0.89 8.59
CA GLU A 168 3.02 1.87 8.83
C GLU A 168 4.10 1.83 7.74
N GLY A 169 4.67 3.01 7.46
CA GLY A 169 5.79 3.17 6.55
C GLY A 169 5.36 3.58 5.14
N GLU A 170 6.00 4.63 4.62
CA GLU A 170 5.71 5.22 3.31
C GLU A 170 5.78 4.17 2.18
N GLY A 171 6.81 3.31 2.17
CA GLY A 171 6.95 2.27 1.14
C GLY A 171 5.83 1.24 1.13
N ASN A 172 5.33 0.82 2.32
CA ASN A 172 4.23 -0.14 2.42
C ASN A 172 2.91 0.45 1.92
N ILE A 173 2.65 1.71 2.28
CA ILE A 173 1.49 2.45 1.81
C ILE A 173 1.59 2.64 0.29
N ALA A 174 2.77 2.98 -0.23
CA ALA A 174 2.99 3.15 -1.65
C ALA A 174 2.71 1.87 -2.45
N ARG A 175 3.19 0.71 -1.97
CA ARG A 175 2.89 -0.61 -2.57
C ARG A 175 1.39 -0.83 -2.65
N PHE A 176 0.68 -0.67 -1.52
CA PHE A 176 -0.77 -0.85 -1.47
C PHE A 176 -1.50 0.05 -2.50
N LEU A 177 -1.17 1.34 -2.54
CA LEU A 177 -1.83 2.29 -3.44
C LEU A 177 -1.56 1.95 -4.92
N PHE A 178 -0.34 1.54 -5.25
CA PHE A 178 0.01 1.20 -6.62
C PHE A 178 -0.59 -0.14 -7.05
N SER A 179 -0.74 -1.10 -6.14
CA SER A 179 -1.44 -2.36 -6.42
C SER A 179 -2.90 -2.17 -6.84
N LEU A 180 -3.52 -1.02 -6.51
CA LEU A 180 -4.89 -0.72 -6.94
C LEU A 180 -5.03 -0.68 -8.46
N PHE A 181 -3.97 -0.30 -9.20
CA PHE A 181 -3.97 -0.31 -10.67
C PHE A 181 -4.04 -1.72 -11.27
N GLY A 182 -3.83 -2.78 -10.47
CA GLY A 182 -4.02 -4.17 -10.87
C GLY A 182 -2.99 -4.69 -11.89
N GLN A 183 -1.82 -4.07 -12.00
CA GLN A 183 -0.75 -4.57 -12.86
C GLN A 183 -0.33 -5.99 -12.44
N LYS A 184 -0.36 -6.91 -13.39
CA LYS A 184 0.10 -8.29 -13.19
C LYS A 184 1.58 -8.38 -13.49
N GLN A 185 2.35 -8.89 -12.54
CA GLN A 185 3.78 -9.13 -12.65
C GLN A 185 4.07 -10.55 -12.17
N ASP A 186 5.12 -11.17 -12.69
CA ASP A 186 5.57 -12.46 -12.16
C ASP A 186 6.20 -12.30 -10.76
N ALA A 187 6.41 -13.43 -10.07
CA ALA A 187 6.95 -13.41 -8.71
C ALA A 187 8.36 -12.79 -8.62
N VAL A 188 9.16 -12.89 -9.67
CA VAL A 188 10.53 -12.36 -9.70
C VAL A 188 10.47 -10.83 -9.78
N ASN A 189 9.68 -10.29 -10.71
CA ASN A 189 9.50 -8.86 -10.89
C ASN A 189 8.83 -8.22 -9.67
N LEU A 190 7.80 -8.85 -9.08
CA LEU A 190 7.17 -8.37 -7.84
C LEU A 190 8.19 -8.22 -6.71
N THR A 191 9.02 -9.25 -6.50
CA THR A 191 10.06 -9.23 -5.46
C THR A 191 11.13 -8.18 -5.76
N LEU A 192 11.49 -7.98 -7.03
CA LEU A 192 12.47 -6.98 -7.42
C LEU A 192 11.94 -5.55 -7.23
N ILE A 193 10.66 -5.31 -7.55
CA ILE A 193 9.97 -4.03 -7.29
C ILE A 193 10.00 -3.75 -5.78
N ASP A 194 9.65 -4.73 -4.95
CA ASP A 194 9.66 -4.59 -3.50
C ASP A 194 11.07 -4.30 -2.97
N SER A 195 12.08 -4.98 -3.48
CA SER A 195 13.48 -4.75 -3.13
C SER A 195 13.92 -3.31 -3.44
N TRP A 196 13.52 -2.76 -4.58
CA TRP A 196 13.83 -1.36 -4.92
C TRP A 196 13.14 -0.36 -4.01
N VAL A 197 11.89 -0.61 -3.61
CA VAL A 197 11.18 0.22 -2.64
C VAL A 197 11.91 0.20 -1.28
N ASP A 198 12.38 -0.96 -0.82
CA ASP A 198 13.15 -1.06 0.43
C ASP A 198 14.51 -0.37 0.32
N ILE A 199 15.20 -0.48 -0.82
CA ILE A 199 16.44 0.26 -1.10
C ILE A 199 16.19 1.78 -0.98
N ALA A 200 15.09 2.27 -1.56
CA ALA A 200 14.75 3.69 -1.49
C ALA A 200 14.53 4.15 -0.04
N ILE A 201 13.72 3.41 0.73
CA ILE A 201 13.35 3.81 2.09
C ILE A 201 14.51 3.63 3.08
N PHE A 202 15.23 2.51 3.04
CA PHE A 202 16.19 2.16 4.10
C PHE A 202 17.65 2.48 3.75
N GLN A 203 18.04 2.44 2.47
CA GLN A 203 19.43 2.70 2.07
C GLN A 203 19.63 4.09 1.48
N LEU A 204 18.66 4.61 0.73
CA LEU A 204 18.80 5.90 0.06
C LEU A 204 18.34 7.06 0.95
N LYS A 205 17.18 6.96 1.59
CA LYS A 205 16.63 8.03 2.44
C LYS A 205 17.48 8.28 3.67
N GLU A 206 17.85 7.21 4.37
CA GLU A 206 18.53 7.26 5.67
C GLU A 206 20.02 6.89 5.60
N GLY A 207 20.51 6.43 4.44
CA GLY A 207 21.88 5.94 4.32
C GLY A 207 22.96 7.01 4.17
N SER A 208 24.18 6.57 4.44
CA SER A 208 25.43 7.30 4.27
C SER A 208 25.74 7.60 2.79
N SER A 209 26.68 8.52 2.55
CA SER A 209 27.15 8.83 1.18
C SER A 209 27.68 7.60 0.44
N LYS A 210 28.25 6.60 1.14
CA LYS A 210 28.75 5.36 0.56
C LYS A 210 27.60 4.45 0.09
N GLU A 211 26.55 4.33 0.90
CA GLU A 211 25.34 3.57 0.55
C GLU A 211 24.62 4.25 -0.61
N LYS A 212 24.43 5.57 -0.55
CA LYS A 212 23.86 6.35 -1.66
C LYS A 212 24.63 6.13 -2.97
N ALA A 213 25.96 6.18 -2.94
CA ALA A 213 26.80 5.91 -4.11
C ALA A 213 26.66 4.47 -4.63
N ALA A 214 26.46 3.48 -3.75
CA ALA A 214 26.18 2.11 -4.15
C ALA A 214 24.80 1.98 -4.83
N VAL A 215 23.77 2.63 -4.28
CA VAL A 215 22.43 2.69 -4.87
C VAL A 215 22.50 3.30 -6.28
N PHE A 216 23.19 4.43 -6.48
CA PHE A 216 23.35 5.03 -7.81
C PHE A 216 24.04 4.11 -8.82
N ARG A 217 25.04 3.33 -8.41
CA ARG A 217 25.68 2.33 -9.29
C ARG A 217 24.70 1.24 -9.69
N SER A 218 23.94 0.69 -8.74
CA SER A 218 22.93 -0.33 -9.00
C SER A 218 21.83 0.19 -9.94
N MET A 219 21.33 1.40 -9.68
CA MET A 219 20.32 2.03 -10.54
C MET A 219 20.86 2.24 -11.96
N ASN A 220 22.07 2.79 -12.11
CA ASN A 220 22.65 3.04 -13.43
C ASN A 220 22.84 1.75 -14.23
N SER A 221 23.13 0.63 -13.56
CA SER A 221 23.22 -0.68 -14.19
C SER A 221 21.86 -1.22 -14.63
N ALA A 222 20.82 -1.12 -13.79
CA ALA A 222 19.47 -1.54 -14.12
C ALA A 222 18.87 -0.71 -15.27
N LEU A 223 18.92 0.62 -15.16
CA LEU A 223 18.43 1.58 -16.14
C LEU A 223 19.25 1.63 -17.43
N GLY A 224 20.40 0.96 -17.46
CA GLY A 224 21.16 0.72 -18.70
C GLY A 224 20.58 -0.41 -19.55
N LYS A 225 19.69 -1.23 -18.98
CA LYS A 225 19.07 -2.38 -19.64
C LYS A 225 17.62 -2.11 -20.01
N THR A 226 16.88 -1.45 -19.12
CA THR A 226 15.45 -1.16 -19.25
C THR A 226 15.16 0.32 -18.99
N PRO A 227 14.07 0.89 -19.52
CA PRO A 227 13.75 2.31 -19.34
C PRO A 227 13.33 2.66 -17.91
N TRP A 228 12.77 1.71 -17.15
CA TRP A 228 12.39 1.83 -15.76
C TRP A 228 13.19 0.87 -14.88
N LEU A 229 13.10 1.03 -13.55
CA LEU A 229 13.89 0.24 -12.61
C LEU A 229 13.62 -1.27 -12.71
N VAL A 230 12.39 -1.64 -13.08
CA VAL A 230 11.96 -3.02 -13.29
C VAL A 230 11.16 -3.14 -14.58
N GLY A 231 11.84 -3.49 -15.67
CA GLY A 231 11.20 -3.73 -16.96
C GLY A 231 10.84 -2.46 -17.73
N ASP A 232 9.88 -2.60 -18.63
CA ASP A 232 9.54 -1.57 -19.63
C ASP A 232 8.41 -0.63 -19.21
N GLU A 233 7.79 -0.87 -18.06
CA GLU A 233 6.71 -0.04 -17.51
C GLU A 233 7.08 0.62 -16.19
N LEU A 234 6.45 1.77 -15.90
CA LEU A 234 6.55 2.44 -14.61
C LEU A 234 5.99 1.53 -13.51
N THR A 235 6.71 1.43 -12.39
CA THR A 235 6.26 0.70 -11.20
C THR A 235 6.33 1.56 -9.94
N VAL A 236 5.82 1.05 -8.81
CA VAL A 236 5.96 1.72 -7.51
C VAL A 236 7.44 1.92 -7.11
N ALA A 237 8.35 1.07 -7.59
CA ALA A 237 9.78 1.24 -7.36
C ALA A 237 10.26 2.60 -7.89
N ASP A 238 9.85 2.96 -9.10
CA ASP A 238 10.22 4.23 -9.73
C ASP A 238 9.65 5.42 -8.96
N VAL A 239 8.37 5.34 -8.59
CA VAL A 239 7.67 6.41 -7.85
C VAL A 239 8.35 6.69 -6.51
N VAL A 240 8.58 5.66 -5.70
CA VAL A 240 9.16 5.81 -4.36
C VAL A 240 10.61 6.27 -4.46
N LEU A 241 11.41 5.65 -5.33
CA LEU A 241 12.82 5.94 -5.40
C LEU A 241 13.09 7.35 -5.97
N TRP A 242 12.34 7.78 -6.98
CA TRP A 242 12.42 9.16 -7.49
C TRP A 242 12.03 10.17 -6.41
N SER A 243 10.97 9.87 -5.65
CA SER A 243 10.49 10.75 -4.59
C SER A 243 11.54 10.94 -3.50
N VAL A 244 12.16 9.84 -3.05
CA VAL A 244 13.25 9.89 -2.07
C VAL A 244 14.44 10.70 -2.59
N LEU A 245 14.82 10.54 -3.87
CA LEU A 245 15.90 11.32 -4.47
C LEU A 245 15.62 12.82 -4.44
N ARG A 246 14.38 13.23 -4.74
CA ARG A 246 14.00 14.66 -4.70
C ARG A 246 14.04 15.23 -3.30
N GLN A 247 13.62 14.46 -2.30
CA GLN A 247 13.55 14.92 -0.92
C GLN A 247 14.89 14.94 -0.20
N THR A 248 15.81 14.05 -0.59
CA THR A 248 17.16 14.01 0.00
C THR A 248 18.13 14.99 -0.64
N GLY A 249 17.64 15.93 -1.47
CA GLY A 249 18.45 16.93 -2.16
C GLY A 249 19.33 16.30 -3.24
N GLY A 250 18.72 15.45 -4.07
CA GLY A 250 19.35 14.58 -5.06
C GLY A 250 20.69 15.08 -5.63
N CYS A 251 21.68 14.18 -5.62
CA CYS A 251 22.95 14.35 -6.33
C CYS A 251 23.59 15.73 -6.23
N GLY A 252 23.97 16.14 -5.02
CA GLY A 252 25.07 17.11 -4.83
C GLY A 252 26.39 16.73 -5.53
N GLY A 253 26.45 15.56 -6.17
CA GLY A 253 27.41 15.17 -7.20
C GLY A 253 26.70 14.50 -8.39
N MET A 254 27.12 14.84 -9.60
CA MET A 254 26.56 14.45 -10.91
C MET A 254 26.04 12.99 -10.92
N ALA A 255 24.71 12.82 -10.92
CA ALA A 255 24.09 11.50 -11.05
C ALA A 255 24.60 10.79 -12.32
N PRO A 256 24.75 9.45 -12.33
CA PRO A 256 25.09 8.71 -13.53
C PRO A 256 24.12 8.96 -14.69
N ALA A 257 24.59 8.86 -15.93
CA ALA A 257 23.82 9.25 -17.13
C ALA A 257 22.45 8.56 -17.25
N ASN A 258 22.36 7.25 -16.99
CA ASN A 258 21.08 6.53 -17.09
C ASN A 258 20.10 6.99 -15.99
N VAL A 259 20.63 7.32 -14.81
CA VAL A 259 19.82 7.85 -13.70
C VAL A 259 19.31 9.25 -14.03
N GLN A 260 20.14 10.12 -14.63
CA GLN A 260 19.70 11.45 -15.07
C GLN A 260 18.57 11.35 -16.11
N LYS A 261 18.72 10.48 -17.11
CA LYS A 261 17.70 10.24 -18.13
C LYS A 261 16.39 9.74 -17.51
N TRP A 262 16.45 8.76 -16.60
CA TRP A 262 15.29 8.25 -15.90
C TRP A 262 14.63 9.29 -14.98
N MET A 263 15.41 10.12 -14.28
CA MET A 263 14.88 11.22 -13.45
C MET A 263 14.08 12.23 -14.28
N GLN A 264 14.58 12.56 -15.49
CA GLN A 264 13.86 13.41 -16.44
C GLN A 264 12.61 12.72 -16.98
N ALA A 265 12.68 11.42 -17.30
CA ALA A 265 11.52 10.66 -17.74
C ALA A 265 10.41 10.65 -16.68
N CYS A 266 10.76 10.47 -15.41
CA CYS A 266 9.82 10.61 -14.29
C CYS A 266 9.23 12.03 -14.21
N GLU A 267 10.07 13.07 -14.26
CA GLU A 267 9.62 14.48 -14.20
C GLU A 267 8.72 14.90 -15.36
N ASN A 268 8.88 14.29 -16.53
CA ASN A 268 8.02 14.57 -17.68
C ASN A 268 6.59 14.07 -17.49
N LEU A 269 6.35 13.17 -16.52
CA LEU A 269 5.01 12.73 -16.17
C LEU A 269 4.33 13.78 -15.28
N ALA A 270 3.14 14.24 -15.69
CA ALA A 270 2.39 15.29 -14.99
C ALA A 270 2.16 15.00 -13.49
N PRO A 271 1.85 13.76 -13.05
CA PRO A 271 1.71 13.42 -11.62
C PRO A 271 2.95 13.73 -10.78
N PHE A 272 4.14 13.47 -11.32
CA PHE A 272 5.43 13.66 -10.63
C PHE A 272 5.75 15.15 -10.50
N HIS A 273 5.75 15.88 -11.62
CA HIS A 273 6.05 17.32 -11.64
C HIS A 273 5.08 18.13 -10.78
N THR A 274 3.80 17.81 -10.85
CA THR A 274 2.76 18.53 -10.10
C THR A 274 2.92 18.30 -8.61
N ALA A 275 3.18 17.06 -8.18
CA ALA A 275 3.40 16.75 -6.78
C ALA A 275 4.68 17.40 -6.23
N LEU A 276 5.76 17.45 -7.01
CA LEU A 276 7.01 18.07 -6.58
C LEU A 276 6.88 19.58 -6.36
N LYS A 277 6.13 20.28 -7.22
CA LYS A 277 5.84 21.71 -7.05
C LYS A 277 5.14 22.04 -5.73
N LEU A 278 4.42 21.09 -5.14
CA LEU A 278 3.76 21.27 -3.85
C LEU A 278 4.74 21.27 -2.68
N LEU A 279 5.99 20.85 -2.86
CA LEU A 279 7.02 20.83 -1.82
C LEU A 279 8.01 22.01 -1.93
N GLN A 280 7.87 22.87 -2.93
CA GLN A 280 8.66 24.08 -3.16
C GLN A 280 7.92 25.31 -2.61
#